data_AF-D1YFS2-F1
#
_entry.id   AF-D1YFS2-F1
#
_cell.length_a   1.000
_cell.length_b   1.000
_cell.length_c   1.000
_cell.angle_alpha   90.00
_cell.angle_beta   90.00
_cell.angle_gamma   90.00
#
_symmetry.space_group_name_H-M   'P 1'
#
loop_
_entity.id
_entity.type
_entity.pdbx_description
1 polymer ?
#
loop_
_entity_poly.entity_id
_entity_poly.type
_entity_poly.pdbx_seq_one_letter_code
_entity_poly.pdbx_strand_id
1 'polypeptide(L)'
;MTKHSPLACLSNATLFKDLPESLRKKLVTISTHQEYFPKGSLIRQPFDGKDGMLVMDKGKAKVYSLNEDGKETILGLLNKGDSEGQEHLFSTSARENFIQATTDAWVCSMTRNDFQKLVRQTPDLALSLLNDFGQKLVTAEKNTVRRNSMDAKQRIMAYLNDLSKNKVQIK
;
A
#
# COMPACT_ATOMS: atom_id res chain seq x y z
N MET A 1 26.03 4.14 4.71
CA MET A 1 24.64 3.92 4.22
C MET A 1 23.85 3.32 5.36
N THR A 2 22.94 4.08 5.97
CA THR A 2 22.16 3.65 7.14
C THR A 2 21.17 2.57 6.74
N LYS A 3 21.45 1.31 7.11
CA LYS A 3 20.49 0.21 7.06
C LYS A 3 19.27 0.62 7.88
N HIS A 4 18.12 0.83 7.23
CA HIS A 4 16.88 1.11 7.97
C HIS A 4 16.43 -0.14 8.73
N SER A 5 15.77 0.04 9.88
CA SER A 5 15.20 -1.07 10.63
C SER A 5 14.13 -1.79 9.77
N PRO A 6 14.11 -3.13 9.73
CA PRO A 6 13.03 -3.90 9.09
C PRO A 6 11.63 -3.47 9.56
N LEU A 7 11.50 -3.13 10.84
CA LEU A 7 10.25 -2.63 11.42
C LEU A 7 9.86 -1.25 10.87
N ALA A 8 10.84 -0.39 10.58
CA ALA A 8 10.58 0.95 10.07
C ALA A 8 10.00 0.92 8.65
N CYS A 9 10.43 -0.04 7.83
CA CYS A 9 9.96 -0.15 6.45
C CYS A 9 8.46 -0.46 6.39
N LEU A 10 8.02 -1.50 7.09
CA LEU A 10 6.61 -1.89 7.12
C LEU A 10 5.75 -0.97 7.99
N SER A 11 6.31 -0.35 9.04
CA SER A 11 5.57 0.61 9.87
C SER A 11 5.17 1.87 9.11
N ASN A 12 5.91 2.23 8.06
CA ASN A 12 5.58 3.36 7.20
C ASN A 12 4.51 3.02 6.16
N ALA A 13 4.20 1.73 5.96
CA ALA A 13 3.18 1.31 5.01
C ALA A 13 1.81 1.80 5.48
N THR A 14 1.12 2.55 4.63
CA THR A 14 -0.22 3.06 4.92
C THR A 14 -1.22 1.95 5.29
N LEU A 15 -0.99 0.72 4.80
CA LEU A 15 -1.81 -0.45 5.12
C LEU A 15 -1.64 -0.98 6.56
N PHE A 16 -0.47 -0.79 7.17
CA PHE A 16 -0.13 -1.41 8.45
C PHE A 16 0.11 -0.42 9.59
N LYS A 17 0.06 0.88 9.32
CA LYS A 17 0.35 1.93 10.29
C LYS A 17 -0.51 1.85 11.56
N ASP A 18 -1.77 1.44 11.44
CA ASP A 18 -2.75 1.40 12.53
C ASP A 18 -2.76 0.05 13.26
N LEU A 19 -1.89 -0.90 12.85
CA LEU A 19 -1.76 -2.18 13.53
C LEU A 19 -0.96 -2.05 14.84
N PRO A 20 -1.36 -2.76 15.91
CA PRO A 20 -0.55 -2.94 17.10
C PRO A 20 0.89 -3.33 16.75
N GLU A 21 1.86 -2.80 17.50
CA GLU A 21 3.29 -3.07 17.23
C GLU A 21 3.61 -4.57 17.27
N SER A 22 2.95 -5.34 18.14
CA SER A 22 3.08 -6.79 18.20
C SER A 22 2.72 -7.48 16.88
N LEU A 23 1.68 -7.03 16.19
CA LEU A 23 1.27 -7.55 14.88
C LEU A 23 2.21 -7.08 13.77
N ARG A 24 2.67 -5.82 13.83
CA ARG A 24 3.69 -5.31 12.89
C ARG A 24 4.99 -6.09 12.98
N LYS A 25 5.45 -6.44 14.19
CA LYS A 25 6.63 -7.31 14.39
C LYS A 25 6.47 -8.67 13.72
N LYS A 26 5.26 -9.26 13.75
CA LYS A 26 5.01 -10.52 13.02
C LYS A 26 5.11 -10.35 11.51
N LEU A 27 4.59 -9.26 10.94
CA LEU A 27 4.73 -8.95 9.51
C LEU A 27 6.20 -8.77 9.08
N VAL A 28 7.02 -8.19 9.96
CA VAL A 28 8.47 -8.07 9.73
C VAL A 28 9.15 -9.42 9.54
N THR A 29 8.71 -10.47 10.25
CA THR A 29 9.32 -11.81 10.15
C THR A 29 9.10 -12.51 8.81
N ILE A 30 8.09 -12.08 8.05
CA ILE A 30 7.71 -12.69 6.76
C ILE A 30 7.99 -11.80 5.55
N SER A 31 8.70 -10.69 5.75
CA SER A 31 9.02 -9.72 4.71
C SER A 31 10.50 -9.75 4.33
N THR A 32 10.75 -9.50 3.06
CA THR A 32 12.08 -9.23 2.52
C THR A 32 12.33 -7.74 2.60
N HIS A 33 13.52 -7.34 3.05
CA HIS A 33 13.87 -5.94 3.32
C HIS A 33 15.05 -5.49 2.48
N GLN A 34 15.15 -4.19 2.24
CA GLN A 34 16.30 -3.55 1.60
C GLN A 34 16.57 -4.04 0.16
N GLU A 35 15.53 -4.47 -0.56
CA GLU A 35 15.67 -4.83 -1.96
C GLU A 35 15.99 -3.57 -2.77
N TYR A 36 17.18 -3.54 -3.37
CA TYR A 36 17.67 -2.40 -4.13
C TYR A 36 17.32 -2.54 -5.61
N PHE A 37 16.82 -1.45 -6.18
CA PHE A 37 16.50 -1.33 -7.59
C PHE A 37 17.12 -0.04 -8.14
N PRO A 38 18.05 -0.11 -9.10
CA PRO A 38 18.60 1.09 -9.73
C PRO A 38 17.53 1.82 -10.54
N LYS A 39 17.69 3.13 -10.69
CA LYS A 39 16.80 3.95 -11.54
C LYS A 39 16.60 3.29 -12.92
N GLY A 40 15.33 3.18 -13.34
CA GLY A 40 14.93 2.62 -14.62
C GLY A 40 14.69 1.11 -14.60
N SER A 41 15.07 0.40 -13.53
CA SER A 41 14.81 -1.04 -13.43
C SER A 41 13.35 -1.36 -13.08
N LEU A 42 12.89 -2.53 -13.53
CA LEU A 42 11.60 -3.09 -13.14
C LEU A 42 11.68 -3.68 -11.74
N ILE A 43 10.80 -3.21 -10.86
CA ILE A 43 10.58 -3.76 -9.54
C ILE A 43 9.62 -4.97 -9.65
N ARG A 44 8.57 -4.82 -10.47
CA ARG A 44 7.55 -5.85 -10.75
C ARG A 44 7.08 -5.75 -12.19
N GLN A 45 6.67 -6.89 -12.75
CA GLN A 45 6.04 -6.98 -14.05
C GLN A 45 4.97 -8.09 -14.07
N PRO A 46 4.01 -8.05 -15.01
CA PRO A 46 3.08 -9.16 -15.23
C PRO A 46 3.79 -10.51 -15.30
N PHE A 47 3.21 -11.53 -14.66
CA PHE A 47 3.67 -12.92 -14.69
C PHE A 47 5.09 -13.17 -14.15
N ASP A 48 5.65 -12.27 -13.35
CA ASP A 48 7.00 -12.46 -12.76
C ASP A 48 7.07 -13.47 -11.60
N GLY A 49 5.95 -14.11 -11.24
CA GLY A 49 5.85 -15.05 -10.14
C GLY A 49 6.05 -14.43 -8.75
N LYS A 50 6.28 -13.11 -8.68
CA LYS A 50 6.35 -12.37 -7.42
C LYS A 50 4.94 -11.98 -7.06
N ASP A 51 4.21 -12.87 -6.40
CA ASP A 51 2.89 -12.54 -5.86
C ASP A 51 2.99 -12.03 -4.43
N GLY A 52 2.29 -10.93 -4.16
CA GLY A 52 2.19 -10.27 -2.87
C GLY A 52 2.30 -8.76 -2.99
N MET A 53 2.67 -8.08 -1.92
CA MET A 53 2.74 -6.63 -1.89
C MET A 53 4.19 -6.14 -1.81
N LEU A 54 4.37 -4.84 -2.04
CA LEU A 54 5.59 -4.14 -1.74
C LEU A 54 5.30 -2.79 -1.06
N VAL A 55 6.31 -2.25 -0.39
CA VAL A 55 6.32 -0.95 0.25
C VAL A 55 7.60 -0.22 -0.14
N MET A 56 7.46 1.02 -0.60
CA MET A 56 8.59 1.88 -0.91
C MET A 56 9.24 2.38 0.38
N ASP A 57 10.46 1.94 0.69
CA ASP A 57 11.23 2.47 1.81
C ASP A 57 11.95 3.77 1.44
N LYS A 58 12.54 3.80 0.26
CA LYS A 58 13.28 4.95 -0.27
C LYS A 58 13.17 5.00 -1.78
N GLY A 59 13.26 6.22 -2.31
CA GLY A 59 13.19 6.48 -3.74
C GLY A 59 11.76 6.64 -4.22
N LYS A 60 11.57 6.49 -5.53
CA LYS A 60 10.28 6.65 -6.20
C LYS A 60 10.12 5.59 -7.28
N ALA A 61 8.87 5.23 -7.55
CA ALA A 61 8.51 4.34 -8.65
C ALA A 61 7.25 4.84 -9.36
N LYS A 62 7.03 4.38 -10.59
CA LYS A 62 5.78 4.55 -11.32
C LYS A 62 5.08 3.19 -11.44
N VAL A 63 3.76 3.21 -11.36
CA VAL A 63 2.88 2.07 -11.68
C VAL A 63 2.24 2.37 -13.03
N TYR A 64 2.34 1.44 -13.97
CA TYR A 64 1.79 1.64 -15.31
C TYR A 64 1.30 0.33 -15.92
N SER A 65 0.39 0.43 -16.88
CA SER A 65 0.01 -0.67 -17.76
C SER A 65 0.45 -0.39 -19.19
N LEU A 66 0.48 -1.42 -20.02
CA LEU A 66 0.69 -1.31 -21.46
C LEU A 66 -0.62 -1.63 -22.16
N ASN A 67 -1.00 -0.85 -23.18
CA ASN A 67 -2.07 -1.24 -24.09
C ASN A 67 -1.55 -2.25 -25.14
N GLU A 68 -2.44 -2.73 -26.01
CA GLU A 68 -2.10 -3.70 -27.07
C GLU A 68 -0.99 -3.21 -28.02
N ASP A 69 -0.87 -1.90 -28.21
CA ASP A 69 0.17 -1.26 -29.03
C ASP A 69 1.49 -1.03 -28.26
N GLY A 70 1.59 -1.45 -26.99
CA GLY A 70 2.76 -1.23 -26.14
C GLY A 70 2.91 0.19 -25.59
N LYS A 71 1.88 1.03 -25.69
CA LYS A 71 1.86 2.38 -25.13
C LYS A 71 1.63 2.33 -23.62
N GLU A 72 2.52 2.99 -22.87
CA GLU A 72 2.42 3.13 -21.43
C GLU A 72 1.25 4.04 -21.01
N THR A 73 0.45 3.57 -20.05
CA THR A 73 -0.52 4.38 -19.31
C THR A 73 -0.12 4.42 -17.83
N ILE A 74 0.25 5.59 -17.33
CA ILE A 74 0.63 5.77 -15.92
C ILE A 74 -0.62 5.72 -15.04
N LEU A 75 -0.67 4.77 -14.12
CA LEU A 75 -1.76 4.57 -13.17
C LEU A 75 -1.48 5.30 -11.85
N GLY A 76 -0.21 5.43 -11.47
CA GLY A 76 0.17 6.08 -10.23
C GLY A 76 1.67 6.25 -10.05
N LEU A 77 2.04 7.03 -9.03
CA LEU A 77 3.41 7.22 -8.57
C LEU A 77 3.50 6.77 -7.13
N LEU A 78 4.55 6.02 -6.81
CA LEU A 78 4.86 5.55 -5.47
C LEU A 78 6.00 6.38 -4.90
N ASN A 79 5.79 6.91 -3.70
CA ASN A 79 6.74 7.61 -2.86
C ASN A 79 7.04 6.77 -1.62
N LYS A 80 7.99 7.22 -0.80
CA LYS A 80 8.30 6.60 0.49
C LYS A 80 7.04 6.41 1.35
N GLY A 81 6.82 5.19 1.82
CA GLY A 81 5.66 4.77 2.64
C GLY A 81 4.47 4.26 1.82
N ASP A 82 4.47 4.47 0.51
CA ASP A 82 3.42 3.95 -0.35
C ASP A 82 3.57 2.44 -0.51
N SER A 83 2.43 1.75 -0.50
CA SER A 83 2.33 0.31 -0.71
C SER A 83 1.60 0.01 -2.00
N GLU A 84 2.00 -1.05 -2.69
CA GLU A 84 1.34 -1.53 -3.90
C GLU A 84 1.21 -3.05 -3.88
N GLY A 85 0.15 -3.59 -4.49
CA GLY A 85 -0.10 -5.01 -4.61
C GLY A 85 -0.89 -5.63 -3.46
N GLN A 86 -1.55 -4.84 -2.62
CA GLN A 86 -2.34 -5.32 -1.47
C GLN A 86 -3.49 -6.26 -1.88
N GLU A 87 -4.11 -6.03 -3.04
CA GLU A 87 -5.19 -6.83 -3.60
C GLU A 87 -4.77 -8.30 -3.82
N HIS A 88 -3.49 -8.50 -4.14
CA HIS A 88 -2.93 -9.82 -4.38
C HIS A 88 -2.50 -10.56 -3.11
N LEU A 89 -2.62 -9.95 -1.93
CA LEU A 89 -2.41 -10.65 -0.66
C LEU A 89 -3.57 -11.61 -0.35
N PHE A 90 -4.78 -11.25 -0.78
CA PHE A 90 -6.00 -11.98 -0.44
C PHE A 90 -6.46 -12.89 -1.57
N SER A 91 -6.44 -12.41 -2.81
CA SER A 91 -6.90 -13.16 -3.98
C SER A 91 -5.79 -13.35 -5.01
N THR A 92 -5.91 -14.41 -5.82
CA THR A 92 -5.21 -14.48 -7.11
C THR A 92 -5.97 -13.61 -8.11
N SER A 93 -5.32 -12.58 -8.62
CA SER A 93 -5.78 -11.84 -9.79
C SER A 93 -4.63 -11.71 -10.76
N ALA A 94 -4.95 -11.67 -12.06
CA ALA A 94 -3.96 -11.37 -13.09
C ALA A 94 -3.34 -10.01 -12.79
N ARG A 95 -2.01 -9.97 -12.74
CA ARG A 95 -1.25 -8.72 -12.66
C ARG A 95 -1.02 -8.20 -14.05
N GLU A 96 -1.57 -7.04 -14.35
CA GLU A 96 -1.38 -6.37 -15.63
C GLU A 96 -0.47 -5.15 -15.50
N ASN A 97 -0.11 -4.76 -14.27
CA ASN A 97 0.63 -3.55 -13.99
C ASN A 97 2.13 -3.84 -13.78
N PHE A 98 2.94 -2.95 -14.33
CA PHE A 98 4.36 -2.84 -14.12
C PHE A 98 4.65 -1.84 -13.00
N ILE A 99 5.74 -2.07 -12.29
CA ILE A 99 6.29 -1.12 -11.32
C ILE A 99 7.74 -0.89 -11.71
N GLN A 100 8.09 0.35 -12.07
CA GLN A 100 9.44 0.73 -12.48
C GLN A 100 10.00 1.82 -11.57
N ALA A 101 11.24 1.64 -11.13
CA ALA A 101 11.95 2.62 -10.32
C ALA A 101 12.23 3.89 -11.14
N THR A 102 11.79 5.05 -10.67
CA THR A 102 12.06 6.36 -11.32
C THR A 102 13.27 7.07 -10.72
N THR A 103 13.73 6.58 -9.57
CA THR A 103 15.02 6.86 -8.94
C THR A 103 15.62 5.55 -8.45
N ASP A 104 16.85 5.57 -7.94
CA ASP A 104 17.32 4.49 -7.08
C ASP A 104 16.35 4.27 -5.93
N ALA A 105 15.91 3.02 -5.77
CA ALA A 105 14.81 2.65 -4.88
C ALA A 105 15.20 1.50 -3.96
N TRP A 106 14.68 1.56 -2.74
CA TRP A 106 14.72 0.46 -1.78
C TRP A 106 13.30 0.10 -1.41
N VAL A 107 13.03 -1.19 -1.41
CA VAL A 107 11.69 -1.73 -1.30
C VAL A 107 11.70 -2.85 -0.25
N CYS A 108 10.59 -2.98 0.46
CA CYS A 108 10.31 -4.19 1.21
C CYS A 108 9.14 -4.91 0.56
N SER A 109 9.25 -6.22 0.43
CA SER A 109 8.20 -7.05 -0.14
C SER A 109 7.76 -8.14 0.80
N MET A 110 6.56 -8.64 0.55
CA MET A 110 6.01 -9.78 1.28
C MET A 110 5.25 -10.62 0.29
N THR A 111 5.49 -11.93 0.31
CA THR A 111 4.79 -12.84 -0.58
C THR A 111 3.36 -13.06 -0.10
N ARG A 112 2.45 -13.33 -1.04
CA ARG A 112 1.08 -13.74 -0.72
C ARG A 112 1.05 -14.97 0.19
N ASN A 113 1.88 -15.97 -0.12
CA ASN A 113 1.89 -17.24 0.61
C ASN A 113 2.28 -17.04 2.08
N ASP A 114 3.33 -16.26 2.35
CA ASP A 114 3.78 -16.03 3.72
C ASP A 114 2.78 -15.15 4.49
N PHE A 115 2.20 -14.15 3.82
CA PHE A 115 1.13 -13.35 4.40
C PHE A 115 -0.08 -14.21 4.79
N GLN A 116 -0.57 -15.06 3.88
CA GLN A 116 -1.74 -15.91 4.16
C GLN A 116 -1.48 -16.93 5.26
N LYS A 117 -0.26 -17.49 5.34
CA LYS A 117 0.14 -18.34 6.46
C LYS A 117 0.09 -17.58 7.79
N LEU A 118 0.63 -16.35 7.83
CA LEU A 118 0.63 -15.54 9.04
C LEU A 118 -0.79 -15.16 9.48
N VAL A 119 -1.66 -14.77 8.55
CA VAL A 119 -3.06 -14.44 8.82
C VAL A 119 -3.81 -15.64 9.42
N ARG A 120 -3.60 -16.85 8.90
CA ARG A 120 -4.20 -18.08 9.47
C ARG A 120 -3.74 -18.36 10.90
N GLN A 121 -2.50 -18.01 11.23
CA GLN A 121 -1.92 -18.19 12.56
C GLN A 121 -2.24 -17.04 13.53
N THR A 122 -2.72 -15.91 13.01
CA THR A 122 -2.98 -14.69 13.78
C THR A 122 -4.32 -14.08 13.37
N PRO A 123 -5.46 -14.63 13.83
CA PRO A 123 -6.80 -14.13 13.46
C PRO A 123 -7.02 -12.63 13.77
N ASP A 124 -6.42 -12.11 14.84
CA ASP A 124 -6.48 -10.68 15.18
C ASP A 124 -5.89 -9.77 14.08
N LEU A 125 -4.91 -10.26 13.32
CA LEU A 125 -4.37 -9.55 12.15
C LEU A 125 -5.42 -9.45 11.06
N ALA A 126 -6.17 -10.53 10.80
CA ALA A 126 -7.26 -10.53 9.84
C ALA A 126 -8.34 -9.52 10.22
N LEU A 127 -8.79 -9.55 11.48
CA LEU A 127 -9.82 -8.64 11.99
C LEU A 127 -9.37 -7.18 11.92
N SER A 128 -8.12 -6.89 12.29
CA SER A 128 -7.59 -5.53 12.24
C SER A 128 -7.54 -4.99 10.80
N LEU A 129 -7.11 -5.82 9.84
CA LEU A 129 -7.10 -5.44 8.43
C LEU A 129 -8.50 -5.27 7.85
N LEU A 130 -9.45 -6.16 8.19
CA LEU A 130 -10.84 -6.04 7.77
C LEU A 130 -11.49 -4.74 8.28
N ASN A 131 -11.21 -4.36 9.53
CA ASN A 131 -11.69 -3.10 10.09
C ASN A 131 -11.11 -1.88 9.34
N ASP A 132 -9.81 -1.88 9.05
CA ASP A 132 -9.16 -0.80 8.27
C ASP A 132 -9.75 -0.69 6.85
N PHE A 133 -9.89 -1.82 6.15
CA PHE A 133 -10.52 -1.83 4.82
C PHE A 133 -11.97 -1.38 4.86
N GLY A 134 -12.74 -1.79 5.88
CA GLY A 134 -14.12 -1.33 6.07
C GLY A 134 -14.21 0.19 6.27
N GLN A 135 -13.33 0.77 7.07
CA GLN A 135 -13.27 2.23 7.26
C GLN A 135 -12.92 2.97 5.96
N LYS A 136 -11.96 2.44 5.20
CA LYS A 136 -11.57 2.99 3.89
C LYS A 136 -12.72 2.93 2.88
N LEU A 137 -13.45 1.81 2.84
CA LEU A 137 -14.62 1.65 1.98
C LEU A 137 -15.73 2.66 2.33
N VAL A 138 -16.11 2.78 3.60
CA VAL A 138 -17.11 3.76 4.06
C VAL A 138 -16.67 5.20 3.74
N THR A 139 -15.38 5.49 3.84
CA THR A 139 -14.83 6.80 3.48
C THR A 139 -14.94 7.06 1.97
N ALA A 140 -14.65 6.06 1.14
CA ALA A 140 -14.78 6.16 -0.31
C ALA A 140 -16.24 6.40 -0.73
N GLU A 141 -17.19 5.69 -0.12
CA GLU A 141 -18.64 5.88 -0.35
C GLU A 141 -19.08 7.29 0.02
N LYS A 142 -18.69 7.79 1.20
CA LYS A 142 -18.97 9.18 1.63
C LYS A 142 -18.42 10.19 0.64
N ASN A 143 -17.20 9.99 0.15
CA ASN A 143 -16.58 10.88 -0.84
C ASN A 143 -17.31 10.85 -2.19
N THR A 144 -17.82 9.70 -2.62
CA THR A 144 -18.67 9.59 -3.82
C THR A 144 -19.98 10.35 -3.66
N VAL A 145 -20.68 10.19 -2.52
CA VAL A 145 -21.89 10.96 -2.23
C VAL A 145 -21.60 12.46 -2.28
N ARG A 146 -20.56 12.92 -1.57
CA ARG A 146 -20.15 14.34 -1.57
C ARG A 146 -19.85 14.88 -2.97
N ARG A 147 -19.20 14.09 -3.84
CA ARG A 147 -18.92 14.51 -5.22
C ARG A 147 -20.19 14.70 -6.04
N ASN A 148 -21.21 13.89 -5.81
CA ASN A 148 -22.45 13.90 -6.57
C ASN A 148 -23.49 14.90 -6.03
N SER A 149 -23.49 15.18 -4.72
CA SER A 149 -24.55 15.95 -4.07
C SER A 149 -24.14 17.30 -3.51
N MET A 150 -22.84 17.64 -3.49
CA MET A 150 -22.35 18.87 -2.86
C MET A 150 -21.57 19.76 -3.82
N ASP A 151 -21.75 21.08 -3.65
CA ASP A 151 -20.92 22.07 -4.32
C ASP A 151 -19.48 22.11 -3.75
N ALA A 152 -18.59 22.85 -4.42
CA ALA A 152 -17.18 22.93 -4.02
C ALA A 152 -16.99 23.43 -2.58
N LYS A 153 -17.77 24.43 -2.13
CA LYS A 153 -17.68 25.01 -0.80
C LYS A 153 -18.10 24.00 0.26
N GLN A 154 -19.22 23.31 0.04
CA GLN A 154 -19.73 22.27 0.93
C GLN A 154 -18.75 21.11 1.09
N ARG A 155 -18.10 20.66 0.00
CA ARG A 155 -17.07 19.61 0.05
C ARG A 155 -15.87 20.02 0.91
N ILE A 156 -15.39 21.26 0.77
CA ILE A 156 -14.28 21.78 1.58
C ILE A 156 -14.68 21.86 3.06
N MET A 157 -15.87 22.39 3.36
CA MET A 157 -16.36 22.48 4.74
C MET A 157 -16.51 21.09 5.40
N ALA A 158 -17.04 20.11 4.66
CA ALA A 158 -17.16 18.74 5.14
C ALA A 158 -15.80 18.10 5.40
N TYR A 159 -14.82 18.30 4.52
CA TYR A 159 -13.46 17.81 4.69
C TYR A 159 -12.77 18.43 5.91
N LEU A 160 -12.88 19.76 6.10
CA LEU A 160 -12.31 20.44 7.27
C LEU A 160 -12.96 19.96 8.58
N ASN A 161 -14.26 19.69 8.57
CA ASN A 161 -14.96 19.11 9.73
C ASN A 161 -14.49 17.70 10.06
N ASP A 162 -14.24 16.84 9.05
CA ASP A 162 -13.68 15.51 9.27
C ASP A 162 -12.27 15.60 9.87
N LEU A 163 -11.42 16.48 9.33
CA LEU A 163 -10.08 16.72 9.86
C LEU A 163 -10.10 17.21 11.32
N SER A 164 -11.05 18.09 11.65
CA SER A 164 -11.26 18.58 13.01
C SER A 164 -11.61 17.45 13.96
N LYS A 165 -12.54 16.57 13.58
CA LYS A 165 -12.97 15.42 14.39
C LYS A 165 -11.86 14.38 14.57
N ASN A 166 -11.07 14.12 13.54
CA ASN A 166 -9.98 13.14 13.59
C ASN A 166 -8.79 13.61 14.46
N LYS A 167 -8.57 14.92 14.62
CA LYS A 167 -7.57 15.43 15.58
C LYS A 167 -7.98 15.26 17.05
N VAL A 168 -9.26 15.09 17.35
CA VAL A 168 -9.75 14.94 18.74
C VAL A 168 -9.53 13.52 19.28
N GLN A 169 -9.32 12.52 18.42
CA GLN A 169 -9.04 11.13 18.84
C GLN A 169 -7.55 10.83 19.09
N ILE A 170 -6.67 11.81 18.90
CA ILE A 170 -5.24 11.72 19.27
C ILE A 170 -5.03 12.55 20.53
N LYS A 171 -5.53 12.04 21.66
CA LYS A 171 -5.17 12.47 23.01
C LYS A 171 -5.12 11.27 23.93
#